data_AF-A0A8H7TSM4-F1
#
_entry.id   AF-A0A8H7TSM4-F1
#
_cell.length_a   1.000
_cell.length_b   1.000
_cell.length_c   1.000
_cell.angle_alpha   90.00
_cell.angle_beta   90.00
_cell.angle_gamma   90.00
#
_symmetry.space_group_name_H-M   'P 1'
#
loop_
_entity.id
_entity.type
_entity.pdbx_description
1 polymer ?
#
loop_
_entity_poly.entity_id
_entity_poly.type
_entity_poly.pdbx_seq_one_letter_code
_entity_poly.pdbx_strand_id
1 'polypeptide(L)'
;MRLNSITSAGLSLAGLASAAFMRGNGIKVGPIDETVQLRSVSSTNQSTTGWGTFEQLLDHNDPSQGTFSQRFWYGIEHWKGPGSPIFMVNPGEQAGTNFNKTYTTTARLPGLFAQELGGAVVILEHRYWGESSPSRSSPSLISLG
;
A
#
# COMPACT_ATOMS: atom_id res chain seq x y z
N MET A 1 -55.96 1.76 35.29
CA MET A 1 -55.07 0.57 35.31
C MET A 1 -53.87 0.91 34.44
N ARG A 2 -52.72 1.25 35.04
CA ARG A 2 -51.49 1.64 34.32
C ARG A 2 -50.59 0.42 34.26
N LEU A 3 -50.24 -0.04 33.05
CA LEU A 3 -49.29 -1.12 32.82
C LEU A 3 -48.00 -0.50 32.28
N ASN A 4 -46.95 -0.55 33.09
CA ASN A 4 -45.58 -0.30 32.68
C ASN A 4 -45.10 -1.55 31.93
N SER A 5 -44.49 -1.42 30.76
CA SER A 5 -43.81 -2.53 30.08
C SER A 5 -42.43 -2.10 29.63
N ILE A 6 -41.50 -2.97 29.98
CA ILE A 6 -40.07 -2.74 30.11
C ILE A 6 -39.42 -2.88 28.73
N THR A 7 -38.58 -1.90 28.41
CA THR A 7 -37.66 -1.85 27.28
C THR A 7 -36.72 -3.06 27.26
N SER A 8 -36.72 -3.83 26.16
CA SER A 8 -35.64 -4.78 25.85
C SER A 8 -34.82 -4.26 24.67
N ALA A 9 -33.72 -3.58 24.96
CA ALA A 9 -32.68 -3.25 23.99
C ALA A 9 -31.87 -4.52 23.68
N GLY A 10 -32.12 -5.14 22.53
CA GLY A 10 -31.30 -6.22 21.99
C GLY A 10 -30.02 -5.65 21.38
N LEU A 11 -28.94 -5.65 22.14
CA LEU A 11 -27.60 -5.24 21.69
C LEU A 11 -26.96 -6.41 20.93
N SER A 12 -27.22 -6.53 19.62
CA SER A 12 -26.50 -7.48 18.76
C SER A 12 -25.12 -6.90 18.39
N LEU A 13 -24.16 -7.06 19.31
CA LEU A 13 -22.74 -6.77 19.09
C LEU A 13 -22.03 -8.06 18.64
N ALA A 14 -22.13 -8.40 17.36
CA ALA A 14 -21.33 -9.48 16.77
C ALA A 14 -20.95 -9.09 15.34
N GLY A 15 -19.67 -8.78 15.11
CA GLY A 15 -19.16 -8.61 13.75
C GLY A 15 -17.98 -7.65 13.56
N LEU A 16 -17.52 -6.92 14.59
CA LEU A 16 -16.29 -6.17 14.49
C LEU A 16 -15.11 -7.04 14.91
N ALA A 17 -14.72 -7.99 14.07
CA ALA A 17 -13.32 -8.37 14.00
C ALA A 17 -12.59 -7.17 13.38
N SER A 18 -12.41 -6.11 14.15
CA SER A 18 -11.46 -5.08 13.82
C SER A 18 -10.11 -5.78 13.80
N ALA A 19 -9.58 -6.00 12.60
CA ALA A 19 -8.16 -6.18 12.41
C ALA A 19 -7.51 -4.89 12.90
N ALA A 20 -7.29 -4.81 14.22
CA ALA A 20 -6.36 -3.88 14.83
C ALA A 20 -4.95 -4.35 14.44
N PHE A 21 -4.67 -4.28 13.13
CA PHE A 21 -3.31 -4.28 12.64
C PHE A 21 -2.67 -3.03 13.26
N MET A 22 -1.64 -3.29 14.05
CA MET A 22 -0.96 -2.32 14.89
C MET A 22 -0.76 -1.00 14.16
N ARG A 23 -1.30 0.09 14.71
CA ARG A 23 -0.95 1.46 14.31
C ARG A 23 0.50 1.71 14.72
N GLY A 24 1.45 1.29 13.88
CA GLY A 24 2.87 1.56 14.00
C GLY A 24 3.50 1.61 12.62
N ASN A 25 3.91 2.80 12.18
CA ASN A 25 4.84 3.05 11.05
C ASN A 25 4.57 2.29 9.73
N GLY A 26 3.30 2.10 9.37
CA GLY A 26 2.93 1.09 8.36
C GLY A 26 3.32 1.40 6.91
N ILE A 27 3.41 2.66 6.49
CA ILE A 27 3.79 3.01 5.11
C ILE A 27 4.69 4.24 5.15
N LYS A 28 5.89 4.13 4.57
CA LYS A 28 6.84 5.23 4.36
C LYS A 28 6.85 5.58 2.88
N VAL A 29 6.21 6.68 2.50
CA VAL A 29 6.26 7.17 1.12
C VAL A 29 7.62 7.83 0.88
N GLY A 30 8.31 7.40 -0.17
CA GLY A 30 9.57 7.99 -0.59
C GLY A 30 9.38 9.38 -1.20
N PRO A 31 10.46 10.13 -1.47
CA PRO A 31 10.36 11.39 -2.20
C PRO A 31 9.63 11.17 -3.53
N ILE A 32 8.76 12.13 -3.85
CA ILE A 32 7.98 12.16 -5.08
C ILE A 32 8.93 12.18 -6.29
N ASP A 33 8.71 11.28 -7.24
CA ASP A 33 9.52 11.21 -8.46
C ASP A 33 9.10 12.34 -9.42
N GLU A 34 9.83 13.46 -9.36
CA GLU A 34 9.64 14.64 -10.20
C GLU A 34 9.94 14.37 -11.69
N THR A 35 10.58 13.24 -12.02
CA THR A 35 10.94 12.90 -13.41
C THR A 35 9.80 12.25 -14.20
N VAL A 36 8.69 11.89 -13.53
CA VAL A 36 7.47 11.46 -14.21
C VAL A 36 6.75 12.71 -14.73
N GLN A 37 6.77 12.91 -16.04
CA GLN A 37 6.19 14.08 -16.73
C GLN A 37 4.70 14.25 -16.38
N LEU A 38 4.41 15.20 -15.48
CA LEU A 38 3.09 15.57 -15.04
C LEU A 38 2.33 16.28 -16.18
N ARG A 39 1.29 15.65 -16.74
CA ARG A 39 0.26 16.41 -17.46
C ARG A 39 -0.54 17.16 -16.40
N SER A 40 -0.44 18.48 -16.44
CA SER A 40 -0.98 19.42 -15.47
C SER A 40 -2.44 19.15 -15.10
N VAL A 41 -2.69 18.74 -13.85
CA VAL A 41 -4.00 18.89 -13.21
C VAL A 41 -3.83 19.56 -11.85
N SER A 42 -4.67 20.57 -11.66
CA SER A 42 -4.65 21.63 -10.64
C SER A 42 -4.59 21.15 -9.18
N SER A 43 -3.85 21.92 -8.37
CA SER A 43 -4.10 22.27 -6.96
C SER A 43 -3.80 21.30 -5.81
N THR A 44 -2.93 20.31 -6.00
CA THR A 44 -2.13 19.75 -4.89
C THR A 44 -0.74 19.40 -5.42
N ASN A 45 0.34 19.84 -4.76
CA ASN A 45 1.74 19.45 -5.06
C ASN A 45 2.01 17.96 -4.76
N GLN A 46 1.12 17.07 -5.17
CA GLN A 46 1.18 15.63 -4.95
C GLN A 46 1.36 15.00 -6.32
N SER A 47 2.53 14.41 -6.58
CA SER A 47 2.71 13.59 -7.78
C SER A 47 1.67 12.47 -7.77
N THR A 48 1.02 12.26 -8.91
CA THR A 48 0.05 11.17 -9.11
C THR A 48 0.73 9.81 -9.16
N THR A 49 2.06 9.76 -9.15
CA THR A 49 2.84 8.52 -9.08
C THR A 49 3.95 8.64 -8.05
N GLY A 50 4.34 7.52 -7.47
CA GLY A 50 5.38 7.53 -6.45
C GLY A 50 5.78 6.12 -6.01
N TRP A 51 6.55 6.09 -4.94
CA TRP A 51 7.02 4.85 -4.33
C TRP A 51 7.03 4.98 -2.81
N GLY A 52 7.08 3.85 -2.13
CA GLY A 52 7.21 3.81 -0.69
C GLY A 52 7.62 2.43 -0.22
N THR A 53 7.72 2.28 1.09
CA THR A 53 7.94 0.99 1.73
C THR A 53 6.92 0.76 2.83
N PHE A 54 6.73 -0.50 3.20
CA PHE A 54 5.95 -0.92 4.35
C PHE A 54 6.65 -2.07 5.06
N GLU A 55 6.37 -2.24 6.34
CA GLU A 55 6.92 -3.34 7.13
C GLU A 55 6.12 -4.63 6.84
N GLN A 56 6.76 -5.57 6.14
CA GLN A 56 6.21 -6.89 5.84
C GLN A 56 6.78 -7.94 6.80
N LEU A 57 5.99 -8.96 7.16
CA LEU A 57 6.47 -10.06 8.00
C LEU A 57 7.65 -10.80 7.34
N LEU A 58 8.63 -11.15 8.16
CA LEU A 58 9.72 -12.03 7.74
C LEU A 58 9.20 -13.45 7.49
N ASP A 59 8.39 -13.95 8.41
CA ASP A 59 7.65 -15.22 8.31
C ASP A 59 6.17 -14.96 8.55
N HIS A 60 5.33 -15.37 7.59
CA HIS A 60 3.87 -15.23 7.69
C HIS A 60 3.25 -16.26 8.65
N ASN A 61 3.96 -17.35 8.95
CA ASN A 61 3.52 -18.38 9.90
C ASN A 61 3.98 -18.08 11.33
N ASP A 62 5.04 -17.27 11.49
CA ASP A 62 5.55 -16.83 12.78
C ASP A 62 5.86 -15.32 12.78
N PRO A 63 4.86 -14.48 13.10
CA PRO A 63 5.04 -13.03 13.17
C PRO A 63 6.06 -12.58 14.21
N SER A 64 6.46 -13.43 15.16
CA SER A 64 7.44 -13.08 16.19
C SER A 64 8.86 -12.92 15.65
N GLN A 65 9.13 -13.45 14.45
CA GLN A 65 10.40 -13.32 13.76
C GLN A 65 10.70 -11.88 13.31
N GLY A 66 9.69 -11.00 13.29
CA GLY A 66 9.84 -9.57 12.97
C GLY A 66 9.46 -9.24 11.53
N THR A 67 9.90 -8.05 11.08
CA THR A 67 9.55 -7.48 9.77
C THR A 67 10.77 -7.07 8.96
N PHE A 68 10.55 -6.88 7.66
CA PHE A 68 11.47 -6.19 6.77
C PHE A 68 10.73 -5.12 5.97
N SER A 69 11.44 -4.07 5.57
CA SER A 69 10.90 -3.00 4.73
C SER A 69 10.76 -3.49 3.28
N GLN A 70 9.53 -3.75 2.84
CA GLN A 70 9.19 -4.11 1.46
C GLN A 70 8.78 -2.88 0.66
N ARG A 71 9.30 -2.73 -0.56
CA ARG A 71 9.09 -1.58 -1.43
C ARG A 71 7.92 -1.79 -2.39
N PHE A 72 7.22 -0.71 -2.68
CA PHE A 72 6.16 -0.67 -3.68
C PHE A 72 6.16 0.66 -4.44
N TRP A 73 5.50 0.67 -5.60
CA TRP A 73 5.17 1.87 -6.35
C TRP A 73 3.67 2.00 -6.50
N TYR A 74 3.20 3.21 -6.76
CA TYR A 74 1.80 3.48 -7.01
C TYR A 74 1.60 4.51 -8.12
N GLY A 75 0.43 4.45 -8.73
CA GLY A 75 -0.12 5.46 -9.62
C GLY A 75 -1.59 5.67 -9.33
N ILE A 76 -1.97 6.92 -9.05
CA ILE A 76 -3.30 7.32 -8.60
C ILE A 76 -3.94 8.38 -9.50
N GLU A 77 -3.38 8.63 -10.69
CA GLU A 77 -3.90 9.64 -11.64
C GLU A 77 -5.39 9.47 -11.96
N HIS A 78 -5.88 8.23 -12.03
CA HIS A 78 -7.26 7.90 -12.37
C HIS A 78 -8.10 7.45 -11.18
N TRP A 79 -7.54 7.43 -9.98
CA TRP A 79 -8.21 6.88 -8.81
C TRP A 79 -9.35 7.79 -8.34
N LYS A 80 -10.58 7.28 -8.34
CA LYS A 80 -11.78 8.04 -7.95
C LYS A 80 -12.04 8.06 -6.44
N GLY A 81 -11.12 7.55 -5.63
CA GLY A 81 -11.24 7.48 -4.17
C GLY A 81 -11.81 6.15 -3.66
N PRO A 82 -12.25 6.09 -2.38
CA PRO A 82 -12.71 4.86 -1.75
C PRO A 82 -13.79 4.12 -2.54
N GLY A 83 -13.67 2.80 -2.65
CA GLY A 83 -14.55 1.95 -3.46
C GLY A 83 -14.08 1.74 -4.91
N SER A 84 -13.11 2.52 -5.39
CA SER A 84 -12.49 2.32 -6.70
C SER A 84 -11.55 1.11 -6.71
N PRO A 85 -11.37 0.43 -7.86
CA PRO A 85 -10.50 -0.74 -7.95
C PRO A 85 -9.01 -0.37 -7.79
N ILE A 86 -8.23 -1.33 -7.30
CA ILE A 86 -6.77 -1.28 -7.27
C ILE A 86 -6.22 -2.42 -8.13
N PHE A 87 -5.49 -2.07 -9.18
CA PHE A 87 -4.82 -3.03 -10.06
C PHE A 87 -3.42 -3.33 -9.50
N MET A 88 -3.26 -4.53 -8.96
CA MET A 88 -2.02 -5.00 -8.35
C MET A 88 -1.10 -5.64 -9.40
N VAL A 89 0.17 -5.26 -9.41
CA VAL A 89 1.20 -5.77 -10.32
C VAL A 89 2.38 -6.30 -9.52
N ASN A 90 2.93 -7.43 -9.94
CA ASN A 90 4.19 -7.95 -9.42
C ASN A 90 5.23 -7.97 -10.56
N PRO A 91 6.42 -7.35 -10.39
CA PRO A 91 7.42 -7.25 -11.45
C PRO A 91 8.19 -8.57 -11.71
N GLY A 92 7.81 -9.68 -11.06
CA GLY A 92 8.53 -10.95 -11.13
C GLY A 92 9.86 -10.94 -10.37
N GLU A 93 10.78 -11.79 -10.79
CA GLU A 93 12.09 -12.04 -10.18
C GLU A 93 13.14 -10.95 -10.51
N GLN A 94 12.79 -9.68 -10.27
CA GLN A 94 13.65 -8.54 -10.54
C GLN A 94 13.31 -7.30 -9.69
N ALA A 95 14.24 -6.33 -9.67
CA ALA A 95 13.99 -5.05 -9.03
C ALA A 95 12.84 -4.30 -9.73
N GLY A 96 11.94 -3.72 -8.94
CA GLY A 96 10.78 -2.97 -9.44
C GLY A 96 11.09 -1.51 -9.81
N THR A 97 12.35 -1.08 -9.68
CA THR A 97 12.78 0.28 -10.03
C THR A 97 12.32 0.65 -11.45
N ASN A 98 11.72 1.83 -11.62
CA ASN A 98 11.15 2.35 -12.87
C ASN A 98 9.90 1.64 -13.41
N PHE A 99 9.33 0.64 -12.73
CA PHE A 99 8.08 0.02 -13.22
C PHE A 99 6.94 1.02 -13.25
N ASN A 100 6.87 1.95 -12.29
CA ASN A 100 5.89 3.02 -12.27
C ASN A 100 5.86 3.84 -13.56
N LYS A 101 7.00 4.05 -14.24
CA LYS A 101 7.06 4.86 -15.46
C LYS A 101 6.23 4.32 -16.63
N THR A 102 5.90 3.02 -16.63
CA THR A 102 5.13 2.39 -17.70
C THR A 102 3.88 1.67 -17.21
N TYR A 103 3.91 1.03 -16.04
CA TYR A 103 2.79 0.25 -15.53
C TYR A 103 1.65 1.09 -14.97
N THR A 104 1.92 2.33 -14.56
CA THR A 104 0.87 3.27 -14.12
C THR A 104 0.33 4.12 -15.26
N THR A 105 0.84 3.94 -16.49
CA THR A 105 0.41 4.68 -17.67
C THR A 105 -0.35 3.76 -18.63
N THR A 106 -0.99 4.35 -19.63
CA THR A 106 -1.75 3.64 -20.66
C THR A 106 -0.88 2.78 -21.58
N ALA A 107 0.44 2.83 -21.43
CA ALA A 107 1.37 1.96 -22.13
C ALA A 107 1.28 0.49 -21.70
N ARG A 108 0.62 0.20 -20.56
CA ARG A 108 0.43 -1.15 -20.03
C ARG A 108 -1.01 -1.37 -19.58
N LEU A 109 -1.44 -2.64 -19.57
CA LEU A 109 -2.81 -3.03 -19.19
C LEU A 109 -3.28 -2.49 -17.82
N PRO A 110 -2.47 -2.50 -16.75
CA PRO A 110 -2.93 -1.99 -15.45
C PRO A 110 -3.27 -0.51 -15.48
N GLY A 111 -2.46 0.32 -16.15
CA GLY A 111 -2.73 1.74 -16.31
C GLY A 111 -3.93 2.00 -17.23
N LEU A 112 -4.10 1.19 -18.29
CA LEU A 112 -5.31 1.25 -19.12
C LEU A 112 -6.57 0.91 -18.32
N PHE A 113 -6.54 -0.15 -17.51
CA PHE A 113 -7.68 -0.49 -16.63
C PHE A 113 -7.93 0.57 -15.57
N ALA A 114 -6.88 1.17 -15.00
CA ALA A 114 -7.01 2.29 -14.08
C ALA A 114 -7.73 3.47 -14.72
N GLN A 115 -7.38 3.82 -15.96
CA GLN A 115 -8.06 4.87 -16.71
C GLN A 115 -9.54 4.56 -16.96
N GLU A 116 -9.83 3.37 -17.50
CA GLU A 116 -11.20 2.99 -17.90
C GLU A 116 -12.14 2.80 -16.70
N LEU A 117 -11.63 2.24 -15.60
CA LEU A 117 -12.44 1.88 -14.44
C LEU A 117 -12.33 2.89 -13.29
N GLY A 118 -11.51 3.94 -13.44
CA GLY A 118 -11.27 4.94 -12.41
C GLY A 118 -10.52 4.39 -11.18
N GLY A 119 -9.53 3.52 -11.42
CA GLY A 119 -8.77 2.82 -10.39
C GLY A 119 -7.38 3.41 -10.11
N ALA A 120 -6.69 2.77 -9.17
CA ALA A 120 -5.27 2.99 -8.92
C ALA A 120 -4.45 1.78 -9.39
N VAL A 121 -3.16 1.98 -9.64
CA VAL A 121 -2.19 0.89 -9.87
C VAL A 121 -1.24 0.82 -8.68
N VAL A 122 -0.99 -0.38 -8.17
CA VAL A 122 0.04 -0.65 -7.17
C VAL A 122 0.98 -1.72 -7.70
N ILE A 123 2.29 -1.47 -7.65
CA ILE A 123 3.32 -2.40 -8.06
C ILE A 123 4.10 -2.81 -6.81
N LEU A 124 4.05 -4.10 -6.46
CA LEU A 124 4.71 -4.62 -5.26
C LEU A 124 6.02 -5.31 -5.64
N GLU A 125 7.16 -4.81 -5.15
CA GLU A 125 8.46 -5.45 -5.39
C GLU A 125 8.47 -6.84 -4.76
N HIS A 126 8.94 -7.83 -5.52
CA HIS A 126 9.04 -9.19 -5.03
C HIS A 126 10.07 -9.27 -3.89
N ARG A 127 9.77 -10.03 -2.82
CA ARG A 127 10.73 -10.25 -1.73
C ARG A 127 12.02 -10.90 -2.27
N TYR A 128 13.16 -10.54 -1.69
CA TYR A 128 14.52 -10.91 -2.13
C TYR A 128 15.02 -10.23 -3.40
N TRP A 129 14.25 -9.31 -4.00
CA TRP A 129 14.67 -8.53 -5.17
C TRP A 129 14.74 -7.03 -4.87
N GLY A 130 15.63 -6.34 -5.59
CA GLY A 130 15.82 -4.89 -5.45
C GLY A 130 16.18 -4.49 -4.02
N GLU A 131 15.39 -3.58 -3.45
CA GLU A 131 15.57 -3.12 -2.07
C GLU A 131 14.70 -3.89 -1.06
N SER A 132 13.90 -4.85 -1.54
CA SER A 132 12.96 -5.63 -0.74
C SER A 132 13.54 -6.96 -0.27
N SER A 133 14.72 -6.93 0.36
CA SER A 133 15.40 -8.15 0.82
C SER A 133 15.58 -8.21 2.34
N PRO A 134 15.00 -9.24 3.02
CA PRO A 134 15.21 -9.51 4.44
C PRO A 134 16.67 -9.58 4.91
N SER A 135 17.57 -10.08 4.06
CA SER A 135 18.98 -10.25 4.42
C SER A 135 19.79 -8.95 4.38
N ARG A 136 19.25 -7.89 3.75
CA ARG A 136 19.90 -6.59 3.63
C ARG A 136 19.52 -5.64 4.76
N SER A 137 18.38 -5.88 5.43
CA SER A 137 18.03 -5.24 6.69
C SER A 137 18.78 -5.90 7.83
N SER A 138 20.10 -5.72 7.90
CA SER A 138 20.85 -6.02 9.12
C SER A 138 20.28 -5.14 10.26
N PRO A 139 20.15 -5.67 11.50
CA PRO A 139 19.80 -4.84 12.64
C PRO A 139 20.87 -3.75 12.74
N SER A 140 20.43 -2.50 12.95
CA SER A 140 21.32 -1.42 13.35
C SER A 140 22.15 -1.91 14.55
N LEU A 141 23.41 -2.26 14.31
CA LEU A 141 24.36 -2.54 15.38
C LEU A 141 24.45 -1.26 16.19
N ILE A 142 24.02 -1.35 17.44
CA ILE A 142 24.32 -0.37 18.47
C ILE A 142 25.84 -0.22 18.48
N SER A 143 26.33 0.92 18.00
CA SER A 143 27.72 1.34 18.15
C SER A 143 27.97 1.55 19.64
N LEU A 144 28.45 0.51 20.32
CA LEU A 144 29.20 0.67 21.56
C LEU A 144 30.65 0.94 21.16
N GLY A 145 31.04 2.20 21.27
CA GLY A 145 32.39 2.71 21.09
C GLY A 145 32.42 4.15 21.58
#